data_AF-A0AA38NCQ1-F1
#
_entry.id   AF-A0AA38NCQ1-F1
#
_cell.length_a   1.000
_cell.length_b   1.000
_cell.length_c   1.000
_cell.angle_alpha   90.00
_cell.angle_beta   90.00
_cell.angle_gamma   90.00
#
_symmetry.space_group_name_H-M   'P 1'
#
loop_
_entity.id
_entity.type
_entity.pdbx_description
1 polymer ?
#
loop_
_entity_poly.entity_id
_entity_poly.type
_entity_poly.pdbx_seq_one_letter_code
_entity_poly.pdbx_strand_id
1 'polypeptide(L)'
;MEKLRSAYDAQISELRRQRDAKALEIASLKNLVSPVHQLPTEILSKIFELSCSPDADIAPEHDIIRRTFVLSKICVHWRKVAHDTPRIWSRVCLSTSQHLRAITGDVVWVGEWLSRSRGLPIELHLNFLNPYSRRQDITRGMYKLLQFALTHRHRIQILNLSGDMTCFLPIFRLPPSSLPLLKKLSLHSAFQDPYPFPYDIDIQAFLGSLELSQVELSKSGPITGFFESLILPTTQLVALQVKDTSPSFPKLPVYVDLFQHCPNLVNLIIDLQMLSGFDPTISISLPSLKFLDIVCRQLSQGVSLLHCLVVPSLQDLSLHWCGMSSPEFSRDIDRLRNHSESASRLTSLTVYIRWLYTNDDLTLLLALFPRVTSVRIYRIEFDVSAFLRAMTYSRGDPVLLPKILDLELGFKTLTDRQSYYPSELVPMILSRSWPARSHPDTEITSRQVMDLEDDVTNEVCRLQKFNLYGSWLKEPDEELIAGIPGLTFEYHPNGCK
;
A
#
# COMPACT_ATOMS: atom_id res chain seq x y z
N MET A 1 12.59 -6.08 -82.35
CA MET A 1 12.26 -6.74 -81.06
C MET A 1 12.90 -6.01 -79.89
N GLU A 2 14.23 -5.82 -79.83
CA GLU A 2 14.90 -5.13 -78.71
C GLU A 2 14.49 -3.67 -78.50
N LYS A 3 14.37 -2.87 -79.57
CA LYS A 3 13.90 -1.48 -79.46
C LYS A 3 12.48 -1.35 -78.89
N LEU A 4 11.61 -2.31 -79.22
CA LEU A 4 10.23 -2.32 -78.73
C LEU A 4 10.18 -2.71 -77.24
N ARG A 5 10.98 -3.70 -76.85
CA ARG A 5 11.12 -4.14 -75.45
C ARG A 5 11.70 -3.02 -74.57
N SER A 6 12.74 -2.34 -75.05
CA SER A 6 13.33 -1.18 -74.36
C SER A 6 12.33 -0.02 -74.20
N ALA A 7 11.48 0.25 -75.20
CA ALA A 7 10.44 1.27 -75.10
C ALA A 7 9.36 0.90 -74.07
N TYR A 8 8.92 -0.36 -74.03
CA TYR A 8 7.97 -0.84 -73.02
C TYR A 8 8.56 -0.82 -71.60
N ASP A 9 9.83 -1.20 -71.43
CA ASP A 9 10.51 -1.16 -70.14
C ASP A 9 10.66 0.29 -69.61
N ALA A 10 10.93 1.25 -70.50
CA ALA A 10 10.95 2.67 -70.16
C ALA A 10 9.55 3.17 -69.75
N GLN A 11 8.50 2.77 -70.46
CA GLN A 11 7.13 3.16 -70.15
C GLN A 11 6.64 2.55 -68.82
N ILE A 12 6.99 1.29 -68.53
CA ILE A 12 6.71 0.65 -67.23
C ILE A 12 7.43 1.37 -66.09
N SER A 13 8.69 1.78 -66.31
CA SER A 13 9.48 2.50 -65.32
C SER A 13 8.87 3.87 -65.00
N GLU A 14 8.44 4.60 -66.03
CA GLU A 14 7.77 5.89 -65.85
C GLU A 14 6.41 5.75 -65.15
N LEU A 15 5.59 4.77 -65.53
CA LEU A 15 4.31 4.51 -64.85
C LEU A 15 4.49 4.10 -63.39
N ARG A 16 5.53 3.32 -63.07
CA ARG A 16 5.89 3.00 -61.67
C ARG A 16 6.25 4.26 -60.90
N ARG A 17 7.08 5.14 -61.47
CA ARG A 17 7.46 6.42 -60.86
C ARG A 17 6.23 7.30 -60.60
N GLN A 18 5.31 7.40 -61.56
CA GLN A 18 4.07 8.17 -61.41
C GLN A 18 3.15 7.57 -60.33
N ARG A 19 2.99 6.24 -60.31
CA ARG A 19 2.23 5.54 -59.27
C ARG A 19 2.82 5.80 -57.89
N ASP A 20 4.14 5.70 -57.74
CA ASP A 20 4.82 5.88 -56.46
C ASP A 20 4.71 7.35 -55.99
N ALA A 21 4.81 8.32 -56.91
CA ALA A 21 4.55 9.73 -56.61
C ALA A 21 3.11 9.98 -56.15
N LYS A 22 2.11 9.41 -56.83
CA LYS A 22 0.69 9.53 -56.44
C LYS A 22 0.39 8.81 -55.13
N ALA A 23 1.04 7.68 -54.86
CA ALA A 23 0.92 6.98 -53.58
C ALA A 23 1.46 7.82 -52.41
N LEU A 24 2.60 8.51 -52.61
CA LEU A 24 3.14 9.46 -51.62
C LEU A 24 2.19 10.64 -51.38
N GLU A 25 1.58 11.18 -52.43
CA GLU A 25 0.59 12.26 -52.33
C GLU A 25 -0.66 11.82 -51.53
N ILE A 26 -1.21 10.63 -51.83
CA ILE A 26 -2.33 10.05 -51.08
C ILE A 26 -1.96 9.82 -49.61
N ALA A 27 -0.77 9.29 -49.33
CA ALA A 27 -0.30 9.09 -47.97
C ALA A 27 -0.19 10.42 -47.19
N SER A 28 0.31 11.48 -47.84
CA SER A 28 0.38 12.82 -47.26
C SER A 28 -1.01 13.38 -46.93
N LEU A 29 -1.97 13.30 -47.87
CA LEU A 29 -3.34 13.75 -47.65
C LEU A 29 -4.03 12.95 -46.54
N LYS A 30 -3.86 11.63 -46.51
CA LYS A 30 -4.38 10.77 -45.43
C LYS A 30 -3.82 11.14 -44.07
N ASN A 31 -2.54 11.51 -43.99
CA ASN A 31 -1.95 12.01 -42.76
C ASN A 31 -2.58 13.34 -42.33
N LEU A 32 -2.79 14.28 -43.26
CA LEU A 32 -3.40 15.58 -42.95
C LEU A 32 -4.85 15.46 -42.45
N VAL A 33 -5.64 14.53 -43.00
CA VAL A 33 -7.02 14.30 -42.56
C VAL A 33 -7.15 13.31 -41.40
N SER A 34 -6.04 12.77 -40.89
CA SER A 34 -6.09 11.86 -39.74
C SER A 34 -6.72 12.57 -38.53
N PRO A 35 -7.62 11.92 -37.77
CA PRO A 35 -8.30 12.51 -36.62
C PRO A 35 -7.34 13.20 -35.64
N VAL A 36 -6.12 12.67 -35.54
CA VAL A 36 -5.09 13.16 -34.64
C VAL A 36 -4.56 14.55 -34.97
N HIS A 37 -4.69 14.99 -36.22
CA HIS A 37 -4.35 16.34 -36.66
C HIS A 37 -5.55 17.30 -36.60
N GLN A 38 -6.74 16.77 -36.33
CA GLN A 38 -7.98 17.55 -36.17
C GLN A 38 -8.30 17.84 -34.70
N LEU A 39 -7.65 17.16 -33.75
CA LEU A 39 -7.84 17.41 -32.33
C LEU A 39 -7.20 18.75 -31.93
N PRO A 40 -7.90 19.57 -31.11
CA PRO A 40 -7.28 20.70 -30.45
C PRO A 40 -6.07 20.25 -29.61
N THR A 41 -5.05 21.11 -29.52
CA THR A 41 -3.80 20.79 -28.81
C THR A 41 -4.06 20.47 -27.34
N GLU A 42 -5.05 21.13 -26.73
CA GLU A 42 -5.47 20.94 -25.34
C GLU A 42 -5.99 19.52 -25.10
N ILE A 43 -6.78 18.98 -26.04
CA ILE A 43 -7.32 17.63 -25.95
C ILE A 43 -6.19 16.61 -26.13
N LEU A 44 -5.30 16.85 -27.09
CA LEU A 44 -4.16 15.97 -27.33
C LEU A 44 -3.18 15.97 -26.14
N SER A 45 -2.90 17.13 -25.54
CA SER A 45 -2.15 17.25 -24.29
C SER A 45 -2.81 16.45 -23.16
N LYS A 46 -4.14 16.53 -23.03
CA LYS A 46 -4.85 15.77 -22.00
C LYS A 46 -4.76 14.26 -22.22
N ILE A 47 -4.84 13.81 -23.47
CA ILE A 47 -4.63 12.40 -23.85
C ILE A 47 -3.21 11.95 -23.47
N PHE A 48 -2.19 12.78 -23.73
CA PHE A 48 -0.81 12.45 -23.37
C PHE A 48 -0.62 12.36 -21.85
N GLU A 49 -1.22 13.27 -21.09
CA GLU A 49 -1.19 13.22 -19.63
C GLU A 49 -1.80 11.93 -19.09
N LEU A 50 -2.97 11.52 -19.60
CA LEU A 50 -3.63 10.28 -19.20
C LEU A 50 -2.80 9.05 -19.60
N SER A 51 -2.21 9.07 -20.80
CA SER A 51 -1.36 7.98 -21.30
C SER A 51 -0.08 7.77 -20.48
N CYS A 52 0.43 8.86 -19.89
CA CYS A 52 1.65 8.90 -19.07
C CYS A 52 1.37 8.94 -17.55
N SER A 53 0.12 8.80 -17.11
CA SER A 53 -0.22 8.61 -15.71
C SER A 53 -0.10 7.13 -15.33
N PRO A 54 0.43 6.79 -14.14
CA PRO A 54 0.26 5.46 -13.58
C PRO A 54 -1.23 5.26 -13.30
N ASP A 55 -1.75 4.09 -13.63
CA ASP A 55 -3.04 3.65 -13.11
C ASP A 55 -2.90 3.44 -11.60
N ALA A 56 -3.90 3.86 -10.82
CA ALA A 56 -3.86 3.84 -9.37
C ALA A 56 -3.65 2.43 -8.77
N ASP A 57 -3.89 1.37 -9.56
CA ASP A 57 -3.95 -0.03 -9.09
C ASP A 57 -2.88 -0.96 -9.70
N ILE A 58 -1.89 -0.45 -10.43
CA ILE A 58 -0.90 -1.31 -11.09
C ILE A 58 0.53 -0.84 -10.80
N ALA A 59 1.33 -1.80 -10.33
CA ALA A 59 2.72 -1.74 -9.89
C ALA A 59 3.68 -0.88 -10.78
N PRO A 60 4.94 -0.64 -10.34
CA PRO A 60 5.98 0.18 -11.01
C PRO A 60 6.40 -0.25 -12.44
N GLU A 61 5.60 -1.09 -13.10
CA GLU A 61 5.82 -1.60 -14.44
C GLU A 61 5.30 -0.67 -15.56
N HIS A 62 4.70 0.46 -15.18
CA HIS A 62 4.35 1.54 -16.10
C HIS A 62 5.61 2.33 -16.49
N ASP A 63 6.26 1.93 -17.57
CA ASP A 63 7.39 2.64 -18.19
C ASP A 63 6.93 3.96 -18.85
N ILE A 64 6.64 4.95 -17.99
CA ILE A 64 6.24 6.32 -18.36
C ILE A 64 7.31 6.96 -19.23
N ILE A 65 8.57 6.63 -19.00
CA ILE A 65 9.71 7.16 -19.76
C ILE A 65 9.58 6.77 -21.23
N ARG A 66 9.41 5.48 -21.51
CA ARG A 66 9.20 4.98 -22.86
C ARG A 66 7.94 5.55 -23.49
N ARG A 67 6.82 5.64 -22.75
CA ARG A 67 5.57 6.22 -23.29
C ARG A 67 5.78 7.66 -23.73
N THR A 68 6.31 8.53 -22.88
CA THR A 68 6.60 9.93 -23.21
C THR A 68 7.59 10.05 -24.38
N PHE A 69 8.62 9.20 -24.43
CA PHE A 69 9.55 9.17 -25.57
C PHE A 69 8.88 8.76 -26.87
N VAL A 70 8.01 7.74 -26.85
CA VAL A 70 7.24 7.29 -28.02
C VAL A 70 6.33 8.41 -28.51
N LEU A 71 5.57 9.06 -27.61
CA LEU A 71 4.74 10.21 -27.94
C LEU A 71 5.54 11.33 -28.62
N SER A 72 6.76 11.58 -28.15
CA SER A 72 7.66 12.62 -28.69
C SER A 72 8.31 12.24 -30.04
N LYS A 73 8.12 11.00 -30.52
CA LYS A 73 8.77 10.48 -31.73
C LYS A 73 7.80 10.14 -32.87
N ILE A 74 6.49 10.13 -32.64
CA ILE A 74 5.49 9.73 -33.64
C ILE A 74 5.46 10.67 -34.86
N CYS A 75 5.18 11.96 -34.66
CA CYS A 75 5.18 12.96 -35.74
C CYS A 75 5.62 14.33 -35.21
N VAL A 76 5.85 15.30 -36.11
CA VAL A 76 6.29 16.66 -35.73
C VAL A 76 5.25 17.34 -34.83
N HIS A 77 3.96 17.19 -35.13
CA HIS A 77 2.88 17.77 -34.33
C HIS A 77 2.86 17.18 -32.91
N TRP A 78 2.88 15.84 -32.78
CA TRP A 78 2.91 15.16 -31.49
C TRP A 78 4.14 15.51 -30.66
N ARG A 79 5.30 15.60 -31.31
CA ARG A 79 6.52 16.06 -30.65
C ARG A 79 6.34 17.44 -30.06
N LYS A 80 5.82 18.41 -30.83
CA LYS A 80 5.56 19.76 -30.35
C LYS A 80 4.60 19.74 -29.15
N VAL A 81 3.45 19.07 -29.28
CA VAL A 81 2.46 18.97 -28.20
C VAL A 81 3.05 18.30 -26.95
N ALA A 82 3.84 17.23 -27.11
CA ALA A 82 4.50 16.56 -26.00
C ALA A 82 5.47 17.50 -25.27
N HIS A 83 6.35 18.22 -25.98
CA HIS A 83 7.26 19.20 -25.36
C HIS A 83 6.52 20.39 -24.73
N ASP A 84 5.37 20.76 -25.28
CA ASP A 84 4.51 21.84 -24.75
C ASP A 84 3.56 21.39 -23.64
N THR A 85 3.64 20.13 -23.20
CA THR A 85 2.85 19.56 -22.10
C THR A 85 3.77 19.22 -20.91
N PRO A 86 4.14 20.18 -20.02
CA PRO A 86 5.17 19.96 -19.01
C PRO A 86 4.86 18.83 -18.01
N ARG A 87 3.58 18.52 -17.78
CA ARG A 87 3.13 17.48 -16.84
C ARG A 87 3.62 16.08 -17.20
N ILE A 88 3.78 15.74 -18.49
CA ILE A 88 4.28 14.41 -18.88
C ILE A 88 5.79 14.24 -18.61
N TRP A 89 6.48 15.34 -18.28
CA TRP A 89 7.91 15.38 -17.97
C TRP A 89 8.17 15.59 -16.47
N SER A 90 7.15 15.85 -15.66
CA SER A 90 7.33 16.13 -14.22
C SER A 90 7.51 14.87 -13.37
N ARG A 91 7.39 13.68 -13.96
CA ARG A 91 7.58 12.40 -13.28
C ARG A 91 8.73 11.63 -13.92
N VAL A 92 9.61 11.06 -13.10
CA VAL A 92 10.68 10.16 -13.53
C VAL A 92 10.53 8.85 -12.77
N CYS A 93 10.15 7.79 -13.48
CA CYS A 93 10.04 6.44 -12.93
C CYS A 93 11.09 5.54 -13.59
N LEU A 94 12.08 5.10 -12.81
CA LEU A 94 13.16 4.25 -13.27
C LEU A 94 13.28 3.01 -12.41
N SER A 95 13.64 1.91 -13.05
CA SER A 95 13.90 0.64 -12.41
C SER A 95 15.08 -0.06 -13.07
N THR A 96 15.92 -0.71 -12.29
CA THR A 96 17.03 -1.56 -12.78
C THR A 96 16.56 -2.64 -13.73
N SER A 97 15.40 -3.23 -13.45
CA SER A 97 14.84 -4.34 -14.23
C SER A 97 14.41 -3.92 -15.64
N GLN A 98 13.89 -2.70 -15.82
CA GLN A 98 13.35 -2.25 -17.11
C GLN A 98 14.24 -1.24 -17.83
N HIS A 99 15.00 -0.43 -17.07
CA HIS A 99 15.66 0.77 -17.57
C HIS A 99 17.19 0.70 -17.48
N LEU A 100 17.77 -0.50 -17.46
CA LEU A 100 19.20 -0.72 -17.24
C LEU A 100 20.07 0.15 -18.16
N ARG A 101 19.75 0.25 -19.45
CA ARG A 101 20.51 1.08 -20.42
C ARG A 101 20.43 2.57 -20.12
N ALA A 102 19.29 3.07 -19.63
CA ALA A 102 19.12 4.47 -19.27
C ALA A 102 19.88 4.82 -17.98
N ILE A 103 20.10 3.84 -17.11
CA ILE A 103 20.84 3.97 -15.85
C ILE A 103 22.36 3.86 -16.09
N THR A 104 22.82 2.89 -16.90
CA THR A 104 24.26 2.68 -17.15
C THR A 104 24.84 3.56 -18.24
N GLY A 105 23.99 4.11 -19.12
CA GLY A 105 24.38 5.03 -20.18
C GLY A 105 24.70 6.45 -19.70
N ASP A 106 24.69 7.40 -20.63
CA ASP A 106 24.80 8.81 -20.30
C ASP A 106 23.50 9.28 -19.61
N VAL A 107 23.63 9.96 -18.46
CA VAL A 107 22.50 10.44 -17.64
C VAL A 107 22.07 11.87 -18.00
N VAL A 108 22.71 12.51 -18.99
CA VAL A 108 22.36 13.86 -19.47
C VAL A 108 20.89 13.99 -19.87
N TRP A 109 20.28 12.91 -20.38
CA TRP A 109 18.86 12.90 -20.74
C TRP A 109 17.94 13.24 -19.56
N VAL A 110 18.35 12.97 -18.31
CA VAL A 110 17.56 13.30 -17.10
C VAL A 110 17.43 14.81 -16.93
N GLY A 111 18.51 15.55 -17.18
CA GLY A 111 18.49 17.02 -17.14
C GLY A 111 17.59 17.58 -18.25
N GLU A 112 17.66 17.02 -19.46
CA GLU A 112 16.78 17.42 -20.56
C GLU A 112 15.31 17.08 -20.30
N TRP A 113 15.05 15.94 -19.68
CA TRP A 113 13.71 15.53 -19.26
C TRP A 113 13.16 16.51 -18.22
N LEU A 114 13.92 16.78 -17.16
CA LEU A 114 13.47 17.65 -16.07
C LEU A 114 13.40 19.12 -16.48
N SER A 115 14.16 19.58 -17.48
CA SER A 115 14.01 20.94 -18.01
C SER A 115 12.66 21.12 -18.74
N ARG A 116 12.16 20.09 -19.43
CA ARG A 116 10.86 20.10 -20.11
C ARG A 116 9.67 20.14 -19.15
N SER A 117 9.86 19.74 -17.89
CA SER A 117 8.85 19.90 -16.84
C SER A 117 8.67 21.35 -16.36
N ARG A 118 9.51 22.27 -16.86
CA ARG A 118 9.47 23.72 -16.60
C ARG A 118 9.54 24.06 -15.12
N GLY A 119 8.47 24.59 -14.53
CA GLY A 119 8.40 24.96 -13.11
C GLY A 119 7.59 24.01 -12.24
N LEU A 120 7.08 22.90 -12.80
CA LEU A 120 6.17 22.01 -12.07
C LEU A 120 6.89 21.25 -10.93
N PRO A 121 6.18 20.85 -9.86
CA PRO A 121 6.71 19.91 -8.89
C PRO A 121 7.13 18.59 -9.56
N ILE A 122 8.23 18.01 -9.09
CA ILE A 122 8.83 16.79 -9.64
C ILE A 122 8.53 15.59 -8.74
N GLU A 123 8.15 14.47 -9.35
CA GLU A 123 8.01 13.17 -8.69
C GLU A 123 9.13 12.23 -9.19
N LEU A 124 9.97 11.77 -8.26
CA LEU A 124 11.06 10.84 -8.55
C LEU A 124 10.77 9.48 -7.91
N HIS A 125 10.67 8.44 -8.74
CA HIS A 125 10.51 7.05 -8.32
C HIS A 125 11.66 6.23 -8.90
N LEU A 126 12.66 5.93 -8.08
CA LEU A 126 13.87 5.24 -8.50
C LEU A 126 14.00 3.90 -7.78
N ASN A 127 13.67 2.83 -8.49
CA ASN A 127 13.81 1.47 -7.99
C ASN A 127 15.12 0.82 -8.44
N PHE A 128 16.12 0.95 -7.57
CA PHE A 128 17.47 0.44 -7.74
C PHE A 128 17.72 -0.91 -7.07
N LEU A 129 16.67 -1.67 -6.73
CA LEU A 129 16.82 -3.04 -6.27
C LEU A 129 17.52 -3.86 -7.36
N ASN A 130 18.76 -4.27 -7.09
CA ASN A 130 19.63 -4.87 -8.09
C ASN A 130 19.66 -6.40 -7.96
N PRO A 131 19.03 -7.18 -8.86
CA PRO A 131 19.21 -8.63 -8.87
C PRO A 131 20.62 -9.06 -9.34
N TYR A 132 21.42 -8.13 -9.89
CA TYR A 132 22.77 -8.33 -10.40
C TYR A 132 23.82 -7.68 -9.49
N SER A 133 23.66 -7.86 -8.16
CA SER A 133 24.26 -7.19 -7.00
C SER A 133 25.78 -6.96 -6.95
N ARG A 134 26.55 -7.16 -8.03
CA ARG A 134 28.01 -6.97 -8.08
C ARG A 134 28.55 -6.11 -9.22
N ARG A 135 27.69 -5.52 -10.06
CA ARG A 135 28.13 -4.70 -11.21
C ARG A 135 28.33 -3.22 -10.82
N GLN A 136 29.59 -2.82 -10.68
CA GLN A 136 29.99 -1.45 -10.27
C GLN A 136 29.55 -0.36 -11.25
N ASP A 137 29.46 -0.67 -12.55
CA ASP A 137 28.97 0.25 -13.58
C ASP A 137 27.53 0.69 -13.33
N ILE A 138 26.68 -0.22 -12.85
CA ILE A 138 25.29 0.03 -12.50
C ILE A 138 25.20 0.97 -11.29
N THR A 139 25.89 0.65 -10.20
CA THR A 139 25.91 1.47 -8.98
C THR A 139 26.41 2.89 -9.27
N ARG A 140 27.44 3.04 -10.10
CA ARG A 140 27.95 4.35 -10.54
C ARG A 140 26.91 5.10 -11.37
N GLY A 141 26.19 4.41 -12.26
CA GLY A 141 25.09 4.95 -13.04
C GLY A 141 23.97 5.49 -12.16
N MET A 142 23.51 4.71 -11.17
CA MET A 142 22.49 5.11 -10.19
C MET A 142 22.89 6.34 -9.40
N TYR A 143 24.12 6.36 -8.87
CA TYR A 143 24.66 7.50 -8.13
C TYR A 143 24.65 8.77 -8.98
N LYS A 144 25.16 8.68 -10.22
CA LYS A 144 25.16 9.80 -11.16
C LYS A 144 23.74 10.26 -11.49
N LEU A 145 22.84 9.32 -11.75
CA LEU A 145 21.46 9.61 -12.09
C LEU A 145 20.76 10.40 -10.98
N LEU A 146 20.89 9.93 -9.73
CA LEU A 146 20.36 10.64 -8.57
C LEU A 146 21.01 12.02 -8.42
N GLN A 147 22.34 12.11 -8.55
CA GLN A 147 23.06 13.39 -8.48
C GLN A 147 22.55 14.40 -9.52
N PHE A 148 22.31 13.97 -10.77
CA PHE A 148 21.74 14.81 -11.81
C PHE A 148 20.30 15.21 -11.51
N ALA A 149 19.45 14.28 -11.04
CA ALA A 149 18.08 14.60 -10.66
C ALA A 149 18.03 15.64 -9.51
N LEU A 150 18.96 15.55 -8.55
CA LEU A 150 19.07 16.48 -7.42
C LEU A 150 19.53 17.90 -7.81
N THR A 151 19.95 18.14 -9.06
CA THR A 151 20.13 19.53 -9.56
C THR A 151 18.81 20.32 -9.57
N HIS A 152 17.67 19.62 -9.61
CA HIS A 152 16.33 20.19 -9.53
C HIS A 152 15.67 20.00 -8.16
N ARG A 153 16.46 19.76 -7.09
CA ARG A 153 15.98 19.46 -5.73
C ARG A 153 14.92 20.41 -5.15
N HIS A 154 14.98 21.70 -5.50
CA HIS A 154 14.02 22.71 -5.05
C HIS A 154 12.59 22.49 -5.56
N ARG A 155 12.40 21.62 -6.56
CA ARG A 155 11.11 21.27 -7.15
C ARG A 155 10.63 19.87 -6.78
N ILE A 156 11.47 19.05 -6.13
CA ILE A 156 11.11 17.66 -5.80
C ILE A 156 10.02 17.67 -4.72
N GLN A 157 8.89 17.04 -5.03
CA GLN A 157 7.73 16.93 -4.15
C GLN A 157 7.52 15.50 -3.64
N ILE A 158 7.77 14.49 -4.49
CA ILE A 158 7.74 13.09 -4.09
C ILE A 158 9.09 12.49 -4.42
N LEU A 159 9.68 11.82 -3.44
CA LEU A 159 10.92 11.08 -3.60
C LEU A 159 10.74 9.67 -3.07
N ASN A 160 10.78 8.68 -3.97
CA ASN A 160 10.81 7.27 -3.65
C ASN A 160 12.10 6.66 -4.17
N LEU A 161 12.94 6.18 -3.27
CA LEU A 161 14.19 5.51 -3.56
C LEU A 161 14.18 4.11 -2.95
N SER A 162 14.44 3.08 -3.76
CA SER A 162 14.71 1.74 -3.26
C SER A 162 16.03 1.23 -3.81
N GLY A 163 16.82 0.46 -3.04
CA GLY A 163 18.14 -0.02 -3.48
C GLY A 163 19.18 -0.08 -2.36
N ASP A 164 20.44 -0.22 -2.74
CA ASP A 164 21.56 -0.21 -1.78
C ASP A 164 21.76 1.20 -1.20
N MET A 165 22.06 1.31 0.09
CA MET A 165 22.16 2.60 0.80
C MET A 165 23.26 3.50 0.25
N THR A 166 24.31 2.92 -0.36
CA THR A 166 25.37 3.67 -1.03
C THR A 166 24.86 4.51 -2.21
N CYS A 167 23.78 4.08 -2.86
CA CYS A 167 23.14 4.85 -3.94
C CYS A 167 22.43 6.11 -3.41
N PHE A 168 22.10 6.17 -2.12
CA PHE A 168 21.40 7.30 -1.50
C PHE A 168 22.36 8.36 -0.96
N LEU A 169 23.67 8.13 -1.00
CA LEU A 169 24.67 9.10 -0.55
C LEU A 169 24.53 10.51 -1.17
N PRO A 170 24.19 10.69 -2.46
CA PRO A 170 23.96 12.02 -3.03
C PRO A 170 22.89 12.83 -2.29
N ILE A 171 21.82 12.17 -1.81
CA ILE A 171 20.78 12.84 -1.04
C ILE A 171 21.17 12.99 0.43
N PHE A 172 21.78 11.97 1.03
CA PHE A 172 22.16 12.00 2.43
C PHE A 172 23.17 13.11 2.77
N ARG A 173 23.99 13.50 1.80
CA ARG A 173 24.98 14.58 1.93
C ARG A 173 24.44 15.97 1.61
N LEU A 174 23.16 16.12 1.29
CA LEU A 174 22.58 17.44 1.07
C LEU A 174 22.46 18.20 2.39
N PRO A 175 22.69 19.52 2.37
CA PRO A 175 22.46 20.35 3.55
C PRO A 175 20.96 20.42 3.89
N PRO A 176 20.61 20.82 5.12
CA PRO A 176 19.24 21.18 5.48
C PRO A 176 18.60 22.15 4.47
N SER A 177 17.27 22.12 4.38
CA SER A 177 16.44 22.96 3.51
C SER A 177 16.70 22.79 2.01
N SER A 178 17.33 21.68 1.61
CA SER A 178 17.62 21.37 0.21
C SER A 178 16.39 20.94 -0.59
N LEU A 179 15.32 20.50 0.09
CA LEU A 179 14.13 19.87 -0.50
C LEU A 179 12.84 20.58 -0.02
N PRO A 180 12.67 21.88 -0.29
CA PRO A 180 11.62 22.71 0.31
C PRO A 180 10.18 22.29 -0.02
N LEU A 181 9.94 21.65 -1.17
CA LEU A 181 8.60 21.22 -1.61
C LEU A 181 8.30 19.75 -1.32
N LEU A 182 9.20 19.04 -0.64
CA LEU A 182 9.08 17.60 -0.41
C LEU A 182 7.90 17.31 0.52
N LYS A 183 6.93 16.54 0.01
CA LYS A 183 5.71 16.12 0.74
C LYS A 183 5.75 14.67 1.16
N LYS A 184 6.31 13.81 0.30
CA LYS A 184 6.41 12.36 0.52
C LYS A 184 7.84 11.88 0.30
N LEU A 185 8.36 11.16 1.28
CA LEU A 185 9.68 10.51 1.25
C LEU A 185 9.51 9.01 1.47
N SER A 186 10.02 8.20 0.55
CA SER A 186 10.11 6.75 0.70
C SER A 186 11.56 6.31 0.49
N LEU A 187 12.18 5.64 1.48
CA LEU A 187 13.53 5.10 1.43
C LEU A 187 13.51 3.61 1.78
N HIS A 188 13.84 2.74 0.84
CA HIS A 188 13.79 1.30 1.03
C HIS A 188 15.15 0.64 0.72
N SER A 189 15.77 0.01 1.70
CA SER A 189 17.02 -0.72 1.48
C SER A 189 16.81 -2.04 0.75
N ALA A 190 17.82 -2.48 0.00
CA ALA A 190 17.86 -3.82 -0.57
C ALA A 190 18.11 -4.89 0.52
N PHE A 191 17.60 -6.11 0.30
CA PHE A 191 17.76 -7.23 1.24
C PHE A 191 19.20 -7.74 1.39
N GLN A 192 20.03 -7.56 0.36
CA GLN A 192 21.40 -8.07 0.30
C GLN A 192 22.43 -6.94 0.25
N ASP A 193 22.17 -5.79 0.86
CA ASP A 193 23.15 -4.69 0.90
C ASP A 193 24.45 -5.21 1.55
N PRO A 194 25.53 -5.40 0.77
CA PRO A 194 26.74 -6.06 1.27
C PRO A 194 27.66 -5.06 1.98
N TYR A 195 27.32 -3.77 1.95
CA TYR A 195 28.15 -2.71 2.48
C TYR A 195 27.62 -2.21 3.83
N PRO A 196 28.49 -2.05 4.83
CA PRO A 196 28.10 -1.40 6.07
C PRO A 196 27.67 0.04 5.76
N PHE A 197 26.56 0.47 6.36
CA PHE A 197 26.11 1.84 6.29
C PHE A 197 27.19 2.76 6.90
N PRO A 198 27.47 3.94 6.30
CA PRO A 198 28.49 4.83 6.84
C PRO A 198 28.02 5.37 8.19
N TYR A 199 28.68 4.95 9.27
CA TYR A 199 28.30 5.29 10.65
C TYR A 199 28.48 6.78 11.01
N ASP A 200 29.18 7.55 10.16
CA ASP A 200 29.60 8.93 10.46
C ASP A 200 28.78 10.01 9.72
N ILE A 201 27.59 9.68 9.22
CA ILE A 201 26.75 10.65 8.48
C ILE A 201 25.48 10.96 9.27
N ASP A 202 25.32 12.20 9.69
CA ASP A 202 24.03 12.74 10.10
C ASP A 202 23.26 13.19 8.86
N ILE A 203 22.15 12.52 8.56
CA ILE A 203 21.31 12.80 7.41
C ILE A 203 20.36 13.93 7.78
N GLN A 204 20.79 15.15 7.46
CA GLN A 204 20.03 16.37 7.72
C GLN A 204 19.31 16.94 6.49
N ALA A 205 19.45 16.28 5.33
CA ALA A 205 18.91 16.71 4.03
C ALA A 205 17.41 17.03 4.04
N PHE A 206 16.66 16.38 4.94
CA PHE A 206 15.20 16.49 5.04
C PHE A 206 14.75 17.57 6.04
N LEU A 207 15.63 18.04 6.92
CA LEU A 207 15.35 19.16 7.82
C LEU A 207 15.02 20.41 7.00
N GLY A 208 14.02 21.19 7.41
CA GLY A 208 13.56 22.37 6.66
C GLY A 208 12.63 22.09 5.47
N SER A 209 12.30 20.82 5.21
CA SER A 209 11.26 20.45 4.25
C SER A 209 9.88 20.61 4.90
N LEU A 210 9.36 21.84 5.01
CA LEU A 210 8.19 22.17 5.83
C LEU A 210 6.88 21.49 5.41
N GLU A 211 6.80 20.96 4.19
CA GLU A 211 5.61 20.27 3.67
C GLU A 211 5.69 18.73 3.80
N LEU A 212 6.79 18.18 4.34
CA LEU A 212 6.98 16.74 4.49
C LEU A 212 5.99 16.18 5.51
N SER A 213 5.05 15.39 5.05
CA SER A 213 3.95 14.84 5.87
C SER A 213 3.89 13.33 5.83
N GLN A 214 4.46 12.69 4.81
CA GLN A 214 4.45 11.23 4.65
C GLN A 214 5.88 10.70 4.53
N VAL A 215 6.24 9.78 5.42
CA VAL A 215 7.56 9.15 5.44
C VAL A 215 7.42 7.64 5.50
N GLU A 216 8.05 6.94 4.57
CA GLU A 216 8.12 5.48 4.51
C GLU A 216 9.58 5.05 4.55
N LEU A 217 9.98 4.33 5.58
CA LEU A 217 11.34 3.86 5.76
C LEU A 217 11.31 2.33 5.85
N SER A 218 12.08 1.68 4.99
CA SER A 218 12.28 0.23 5.06
C SER A 218 13.76 -0.08 5.05
N LYS A 219 14.14 -0.96 5.96
CA LYS A 219 15.48 -1.51 6.07
C LYS A 219 15.39 -3.03 6.13
N SER A 220 16.28 -3.65 5.37
CA SER A 220 16.44 -5.09 5.24
C SER A 220 17.93 -5.42 5.20
N GLY A 221 18.31 -6.58 5.72
CA GLY A 221 19.72 -6.97 5.84
C GLY A 221 20.42 -6.36 7.07
N PRO A 222 21.73 -6.61 7.25
CA PRO A 222 22.48 -6.29 8.47
C PRO A 222 22.93 -4.81 8.55
N ILE A 223 22.14 -3.89 8.01
CA ILE A 223 22.42 -2.46 8.11
C ILE A 223 22.28 -2.02 9.58
N THR A 224 23.11 -1.12 10.06
CA THR A 224 23.06 -0.58 11.43
C THR A 224 23.28 0.93 11.36
N GLY A 225 22.74 1.70 12.30
CA GLY A 225 22.94 3.17 12.32
C GLY A 225 22.02 3.99 11.41
N PHE A 226 21.34 3.39 10.42
CA PHE A 226 20.54 4.16 9.46
C PHE A 226 19.42 5.01 10.10
N PHE A 227 18.66 4.44 11.03
CA PHE A 227 17.58 5.17 11.69
C PHE A 227 18.14 6.20 12.68
N GLU A 228 19.28 5.91 13.30
CA GLU A 228 19.98 6.82 14.22
C GLU A 228 20.52 8.05 13.51
N SER A 229 21.05 7.86 12.30
CA SER A 229 21.58 8.91 11.46
C SER A 229 20.50 9.78 10.82
N LEU A 230 19.25 9.33 10.77
CA LEU A 230 18.19 10.01 10.03
C LEU A 230 17.49 11.06 10.89
N ILE A 231 17.69 12.34 10.56
CA ILE A 231 17.02 13.44 11.25
C ILE A 231 15.84 13.95 10.42
N LEU A 232 14.64 13.75 10.93
CA LEU A 232 13.38 14.12 10.26
C LEU A 232 12.69 15.31 10.95
N PRO A 233 11.91 16.12 10.20
CA PRO A 233 11.01 17.11 10.79
C PRO A 233 9.77 16.40 11.36
N THR A 234 9.90 15.85 12.56
CA THR A 234 8.94 14.92 13.17
C THR A 234 7.57 15.54 13.50
N THR A 235 7.51 16.82 13.86
CA THR A 235 6.28 17.49 14.30
C THR A 235 5.22 17.68 13.22
N GLN A 236 5.60 17.65 11.95
CA GLN A 236 4.71 17.85 10.79
C GLN A 236 4.30 16.54 10.11
N LEU A 237 4.84 15.41 10.56
CA LEU A 237 4.51 14.10 10.00
C LEU A 237 3.07 13.70 10.35
N VAL A 238 2.32 13.28 9.32
CA VAL A 238 0.94 12.81 9.40
C VAL A 238 0.87 11.30 9.18
N ALA A 239 1.74 10.76 8.31
CA ALA A 239 1.87 9.33 8.09
C ALA A 239 3.33 8.89 8.19
N LEU A 240 3.56 7.85 8.99
CA LEU A 240 4.89 7.25 9.16
C LEU A 240 4.79 5.73 9.01
N GLN A 241 5.62 5.18 8.14
CA GLN A 241 5.82 3.75 8.02
C GLN A 241 7.28 3.42 8.33
N VAL A 242 7.51 2.48 9.24
CA VAL A 242 8.83 2.02 9.63
C VAL A 242 8.87 0.50 9.53
N LYS A 243 9.72 -0.01 8.65
CA LYS A 243 9.94 -1.44 8.47
C LYS A 243 11.41 -1.76 8.70
N ASP A 244 11.70 -2.60 9.70
CA ASP A 244 13.04 -3.13 9.95
C ASP A 244 12.96 -4.67 10.03
N THR A 245 13.29 -5.32 8.93
CA THR A 245 13.34 -6.79 8.84
C THR A 245 14.77 -7.33 9.02
N SER A 246 15.66 -6.54 9.62
CA SER A 246 17.03 -6.99 9.90
C SER A 246 17.05 -8.05 11.00
N PRO A 247 17.94 -9.06 10.92
CA PRO A 247 18.07 -10.07 11.97
C PRO A 247 18.82 -9.53 13.21
N SER A 248 19.39 -8.32 13.13
CA SER A 248 20.06 -7.67 14.27
C SER A 248 19.05 -7.18 15.29
N PHE A 249 19.43 -7.19 16.58
CA PHE A 249 18.62 -6.59 17.62
C PHE A 249 18.41 -5.10 17.33
N PRO A 250 17.15 -4.64 17.18
CA PRO A 250 16.87 -3.23 16.98
C PRO A 250 17.37 -2.43 18.19
N LYS A 251 17.99 -1.28 17.93
CA LYS A 251 18.21 -0.29 19.00
C LYS A 251 16.87 0.36 19.32
N LEU A 252 16.13 -0.25 20.24
CA LEU A 252 14.78 0.17 20.64
C LEU A 252 14.65 1.67 20.97
N PRO A 253 15.62 2.33 21.66
CA PRO A 253 15.51 3.76 21.96
C PRO A 253 15.31 4.65 20.74
N VAL A 254 15.87 4.28 19.58
CA VAL A 254 15.78 5.06 18.34
C VAL A 254 14.34 5.19 17.86
N TYR A 255 13.57 4.10 17.98
CA TYR A 255 12.16 4.09 17.63
C TYR A 255 11.32 4.85 18.65
N VAL A 256 11.65 4.73 19.94
CA VAL A 256 11.00 5.51 21.01
C VAL A 256 11.17 7.00 20.75
N ASP A 257 12.41 7.45 20.54
CA ASP A 257 12.72 8.85 20.26
C ASP A 257 11.97 9.31 19.00
N LEU A 258 12.01 8.54 17.92
CA LEU A 258 11.30 8.89 16.68
C LEU A 258 9.79 9.10 16.92
N PHE A 259 9.14 8.15 17.60
CA PHE A 259 7.69 8.22 17.82
C PHE A 259 7.29 9.31 18.82
N GLN A 260 8.06 9.53 19.88
CA GLN A 260 7.78 10.57 20.88
C GLN A 260 7.79 11.99 20.28
N HIS A 261 8.59 12.22 19.24
CA HIS A 261 8.67 13.53 18.59
C HIS A 261 7.63 13.72 17.47
N CYS A 262 6.72 12.77 17.23
CA CYS A 262 5.73 12.82 16.15
C CYS A 262 4.26 12.93 16.65
N PRO A 263 3.86 14.01 17.34
CA PRO A 263 2.54 14.11 17.99
C PRO A 263 1.36 14.21 17.02
N ASN A 264 1.60 14.63 15.77
CA ASN A 264 0.57 14.86 14.75
C ASN A 264 0.34 13.64 13.83
N LEU A 265 0.93 12.48 14.14
CA LEU A 265 0.70 11.27 13.37
C LEU A 265 -0.76 10.84 13.42
N VAL A 266 -1.32 10.59 12.24
CA VAL A 266 -2.66 10.04 12.02
C VAL A 266 -2.58 8.59 11.60
N ASN A 267 -1.56 8.23 10.80
CA ASN A 267 -1.34 6.87 10.30
C ASN A 267 0.06 6.38 10.69
N LEU A 268 0.14 5.22 11.32
CA LEU A 268 1.40 4.61 11.73
C LEU A 268 1.44 3.13 11.33
N ILE A 269 2.46 2.75 10.57
CA ILE A 269 2.71 1.36 10.18
C ILE A 269 4.08 0.94 10.72
N ILE A 270 4.14 -0.12 11.50
CA ILE A 270 5.35 -0.62 12.15
C ILE A 270 5.54 -2.10 11.80
N ASP A 271 6.60 -2.44 11.07
CA ASP A 271 6.96 -3.82 10.73
C ASP A 271 8.39 -4.10 11.21
N LEU A 272 8.53 -4.52 12.47
CA LEU A 272 9.83 -4.81 13.08
C LEU A 272 10.02 -6.32 13.23
N GLN A 273 11.25 -6.78 13.00
CA GLN A 273 11.64 -8.16 13.26
C GLN A 273 11.41 -8.54 14.73
N MET A 274 11.72 -7.62 15.66
CA MET A 274 11.54 -7.78 17.10
C MET A 274 10.87 -6.56 17.72
N LEU A 275 9.77 -6.77 18.46
CA LEU A 275 8.97 -5.72 19.13
C LEU A 275 9.08 -5.73 20.65
N SER A 276 9.86 -6.65 21.22
CA SER A 276 10.01 -6.86 22.66
C SER A 276 11.37 -6.35 23.16
N GLY A 277 11.39 -5.92 24.43
CA GLY A 277 12.60 -5.42 25.11
C GLY A 277 12.57 -3.93 25.45
N PHE A 278 11.41 -3.28 25.31
CA PHE A 278 11.22 -1.89 25.74
C PHE A 278 11.22 -1.78 27.26
N ASP A 279 11.49 -0.59 27.78
CA ASP A 279 11.35 -0.31 29.21
C ASP A 279 9.85 -0.06 29.52
N PRO A 280 9.26 -0.78 30.50
CA PRO A 280 7.84 -0.62 30.87
C PRO A 280 7.47 0.77 31.38
N THR A 281 8.44 1.60 31.75
CA THR A 281 8.22 2.98 32.22
C THR A 281 8.07 3.98 31.06
N ILE A 282 8.44 3.59 29.84
CA ILE A 282 8.33 4.44 28.66
C ILE A 282 6.86 4.55 28.26
N SER A 283 6.41 5.80 28.08
CA SER A 283 5.10 6.15 27.54
C SER A 283 5.29 7.02 26.30
N ILE A 284 4.74 6.58 25.18
CA ILE A 284 4.78 7.24 23.87
C ILE A 284 3.37 7.72 23.57
N SER A 285 3.15 9.04 23.65
CA SER A 285 1.83 9.63 23.40
C SER A 285 1.68 10.03 21.94
N LEU A 286 0.69 9.45 21.27
CA LEU A 286 0.30 9.75 19.89
C LEU A 286 -1.18 10.14 19.85
N PRO A 287 -1.52 11.39 20.22
CA PRO A 287 -2.90 11.79 20.49
C PRO A 287 -3.79 11.84 19.24
N SER A 288 -3.20 12.08 18.07
CA SER A 288 -3.91 12.24 16.80
C SER A 288 -4.04 10.93 16.00
N LEU A 289 -3.47 9.83 16.51
CA LEU A 289 -3.36 8.58 15.77
C LEU A 289 -4.73 7.94 15.59
N LYS A 290 -5.11 7.69 14.33
CA LYS A 290 -6.38 7.04 13.95
C LYS A 290 -6.18 5.64 13.41
N PHE A 291 -5.11 5.41 12.66
CA PHE A 291 -4.78 4.13 12.06
C PHE A 291 -3.43 3.64 12.58
N LEU A 292 -3.41 2.43 13.13
CA LEU A 292 -2.20 1.75 13.61
C LEU A 292 -2.13 0.35 13.01
N ASP A 293 -1.06 0.07 12.27
CA ASP A 293 -0.74 -1.26 11.76
C ASP A 293 0.58 -1.74 12.32
N ILE A 294 0.57 -2.89 13.01
CA ILE A 294 1.74 -3.46 13.66
C ILE A 294 1.95 -4.91 13.19
N VAL A 295 3.14 -5.18 12.66
CA VAL A 295 3.60 -6.52 12.28
C VAL A 295 4.59 -7.04 13.31
N CYS A 296 4.14 -8.04 14.08
CA CYS A 296 4.91 -8.77 15.07
C CYS A 296 5.45 -10.08 14.46
N ARG A 297 6.74 -10.14 14.12
CA ARG A 297 7.34 -11.34 13.49
C ARG A 297 7.90 -12.37 14.48
N GLN A 298 8.44 -11.90 15.59
CA GLN A 298 8.97 -12.71 16.69
C GLN A 298 8.60 -12.05 18.02
N LEU A 299 8.42 -12.86 19.06
CA LEU A 299 8.24 -12.41 20.44
C LEU A 299 9.38 -13.02 21.25
N SER A 300 10.19 -12.17 21.86
CA SER A 300 11.11 -12.57 22.92
C SER A 300 10.52 -12.15 24.27
N GLN A 301 11.04 -12.71 25.37
CA GLN A 301 10.66 -12.26 26.72
C GLN A 301 10.94 -10.75 26.86
N GLY A 302 9.93 -9.98 27.28
CA GLY A 302 10.07 -8.53 27.49
C GLY A 302 8.79 -7.75 27.20
N VAL A 303 8.85 -6.43 27.43
CA VAL A 303 7.73 -5.51 27.19
C VAL A 303 7.65 -5.16 25.71
N SER A 304 6.46 -5.28 25.13
CA SER A 304 6.19 -4.90 23.74
C SER A 304 6.08 -3.39 23.57
N LEU A 305 6.37 -2.88 22.36
CA LEU A 305 6.05 -1.50 21.98
C LEU A 305 4.58 -1.14 22.24
N LEU A 306 3.65 -2.10 22.03
CA LEU A 306 2.21 -1.92 22.29
C LEU A 306 1.93 -1.45 23.72
N HIS A 307 2.73 -1.92 24.67
CA HIS A 307 2.63 -1.56 26.07
C HIS A 307 2.96 -0.09 26.35
N CYS A 308 3.85 0.48 25.55
CA CYS A 308 4.35 1.84 25.71
C CYS A 308 3.46 2.87 25.00
N LEU A 309 2.53 2.47 24.14
CA LEU A 309 1.73 3.38 23.31
C LEU A 309 0.50 3.93 24.06
N VAL A 310 0.32 5.24 24.00
CA VAL A 310 -0.88 5.95 24.48
C VAL A 310 -1.52 6.66 23.28
N VAL A 311 -2.62 6.09 22.78
CA VAL A 311 -3.18 6.39 21.44
C VAL A 311 -4.68 6.77 21.52
N PRO A 312 -5.08 7.82 22.25
CA PRO A 312 -6.48 8.12 22.66
C PRO A 312 -7.51 8.20 21.51
N SER A 313 -7.07 8.50 20.29
CA SER A 313 -7.95 8.72 19.12
C SER A 313 -8.02 7.53 18.15
N LEU A 314 -7.48 6.36 18.50
CA LEU A 314 -7.37 5.21 17.61
C LEU A 314 -8.75 4.70 17.14
N GLN A 315 -8.90 4.51 15.83
CA GLN A 315 -10.15 4.07 15.16
C GLN A 315 -9.97 2.72 14.46
N ASP A 316 -8.80 2.51 13.85
CA ASP A 316 -8.44 1.33 13.10
C ASP A 316 -7.14 0.73 13.66
N LEU A 317 -7.21 -0.53 14.07
CA LEU A 317 -6.06 -1.30 14.56
C LEU A 317 -5.86 -2.53 13.69
N SER A 318 -4.68 -2.67 13.09
CA SER A 318 -4.24 -3.87 12.37
C SER A 318 -3.12 -4.55 13.14
N LEU A 319 -3.31 -5.82 13.46
CA LEU A 319 -2.33 -6.64 14.16
C LEU A 319 -1.96 -7.84 13.28
N HIS A 320 -0.72 -7.86 12.79
CA HIS A 320 -0.16 -9.04 12.14
C HIS A 320 0.71 -9.81 13.12
N TRP A 321 0.18 -10.93 13.62
CA TRP A 321 0.82 -11.68 14.69
C TRP A 321 1.47 -12.96 14.15
N CYS A 322 2.76 -13.15 14.45
CA CYS A 322 3.52 -14.37 14.18
C CYS A 322 4.16 -14.90 15.48
N GLY A 323 3.56 -15.88 16.15
CA GLY A 323 4.17 -16.50 17.33
C GLY A 323 3.21 -17.15 18.32
N MET A 324 3.77 -17.90 19.28
CA MET A 324 3.03 -18.52 20.40
C MET A 324 2.42 -17.43 21.29
N SER A 325 1.17 -17.58 21.69
CA SER A 325 0.59 -16.69 22.70
C SER A 325 1.35 -16.87 24.01
N SER A 326 1.78 -15.75 24.59
CA SER A 326 2.24 -15.71 25.97
C SER A 326 1.27 -14.83 26.75
N PRO A 327 1.14 -15.00 28.08
CA PRO A 327 0.38 -14.10 28.94
C PRO A 327 0.84 -12.63 28.83
N GLU A 328 2.02 -12.38 28.25
CA GLU A 328 2.56 -11.05 28.00
C GLU A 328 1.79 -10.33 26.88
N PHE A 329 1.31 -11.05 25.86
CA PHE A 329 0.50 -10.45 24.78
C PHE A 329 -0.81 -9.87 25.31
N SER A 330 -1.56 -10.66 26.09
CA SER A 330 -2.80 -10.20 26.69
C SER A 330 -2.55 -8.99 27.59
N ARG A 331 -1.45 -8.99 28.35
CA ARG A 331 -1.05 -7.87 29.21
C ARG A 331 -0.74 -6.60 28.41
N ASP A 332 -0.05 -6.73 27.27
CA ASP A 332 0.34 -5.59 26.44
C ASP A 332 -0.86 -4.98 25.71
N ILE A 333 -1.79 -5.81 25.24
CA ILE A 333 -3.05 -5.33 24.67
C ILE A 333 -3.97 -4.74 25.76
N ASP A 334 -4.02 -5.36 26.95
CA ASP A 334 -4.75 -4.83 28.10
C ASP A 334 -4.22 -3.45 28.51
N ARG A 335 -2.90 -3.25 28.47
CA ARG A 335 -2.27 -1.93 28.70
C ARG A 335 -2.64 -0.93 27.61
N LEU A 336 -2.54 -1.32 26.34
CA LEU A 336 -2.96 -0.48 25.21
C LEU A 336 -4.41 -0.02 25.36
N ARG A 337 -5.28 -0.91 25.87
CA ARG A 337 -6.68 -0.61 26.21
C ARG A 337 -6.80 0.33 27.42
N ASN A 338 -6.04 0.09 28.50
CA ASN A 338 -6.19 0.80 29.78
C ASN A 338 -5.63 2.23 29.76
N HIS A 339 -4.56 2.49 29.02
CA HIS A 339 -3.97 3.85 28.91
C HIS A 339 -4.80 4.82 28.06
N SER A 340 -5.92 4.34 27.54
CA SER A 340 -6.52 4.83 26.33
C SER A 340 -8.04 4.88 26.52
N GLU A 341 -8.62 6.07 26.57
CA GLU A 341 -10.04 6.20 26.22
C GLU A 341 -10.32 5.68 24.79
N SER A 342 -9.29 5.33 24.01
CA SER A 342 -9.32 4.75 22.66
C SER A 342 -10.13 3.47 22.53
N ALA A 343 -10.25 2.64 23.58
CA ALA A 343 -11.10 1.45 23.52
C ALA A 343 -12.59 1.81 23.28
N SER A 344 -12.98 3.06 23.57
CA SER A 344 -14.31 3.57 23.27
C SER A 344 -14.48 4.05 21.81
N ARG A 345 -13.38 4.37 21.12
CA ARG A 345 -13.36 4.95 19.77
C ARG A 345 -12.90 3.97 18.69
N LEU A 346 -12.29 2.86 19.06
CA LEU A 346 -11.88 1.82 18.12
C LEU A 346 -13.12 1.21 17.43
N THR A 347 -13.26 1.47 16.13
CA THR A 347 -14.40 1.03 15.32
C THR A 347 -14.09 -0.21 14.49
N SER A 348 -12.81 -0.42 14.19
CA SER A 348 -12.33 -1.39 13.21
C SER A 348 -11.08 -2.09 13.73
N LEU A 349 -11.11 -3.42 13.71
CA LEU A 349 -10.02 -4.28 14.14
C LEU A 349 -9.71 -5.29 13.04
N THR A 350 -8.48 -5.27 12.54
CA THR A 350 -7.98 -6.25 11.58
C THR A 350 -6.93 -7.12 12.26
N VAL A 351 -7.11 -8.43 12.20
CA VAL A 351 -6.18 -9.41 12.78
C VAL A 351 -5.70 -10.32 11.66
N TYR A 352 -4.41 -10.25 11.36
CA TYR A 352 -3.75 -11.20 10.47
C TYR A 352 -3.09 -12.27 11.31
N ILE A 353 -3.63 -13.47 11.22
CA ILE A 353 -3.18 -14.63 11.96
C ILE A 353 -2.07 -15.31 11.15
N ARG A 354 -0.86 -15.38 11.69
CA ARG A 354 0.17 -16.27 11.16
C ARG A 354 0.64 -17.14 12.32
N TRP A 355 0.37 -18.44 12.27
CA TRP A 355 0.82 -19.39 13.31
C TRP A 355 0.15 -19.21 14.70
N LEU A 356 -1.16 -18.90 14.79
CA LEU A 356 -1.89 -19.06 16.05
C LEU A 356 -2.24 -20.53 16.27
N TYR A 357 -2.04 -21.01 17.50
CA TYR A 357 -2.22 -22.42 17.86
C TYR A 357 -3.59 -22.72 18.50
N THR A 358 -4.32 -21.73 19.04
CA THR A 358 -5.58 -21.99 19.78
C THR A 358 -6.69 -20.93 19.56
N ASN A 359 -7.96 -21.35 19.71
CA ASN A 359 -9.15 -20.48 19.69
C ASN A 359 -9.23 -19.50 20.87
N ASP A 360 -8.69 -19.92 22.01
CA ASP A 360 -8.85 -19.19 23.27
C ASP A 360 -8.12 -17.84 23.21
N ASP A 361 -6.95 -17.81 22.55
CA ASP A 361 -6.17 -16.58 22.37
C ASP A 361 -6.90 -15.53 21.52
N LEU A 362 -7.53 -15.96 20.43
CA LEU A 362 -8.30 -15.07 19.56
C LEU A 362 -9.54 -14.54 20.30
N THR A 363 -10.23 -15.42 21.03
CA THR A 363 -11.42 -15.06 21.82
C THR A 363 -11.05 -14.06 22.92
N LEU A 364 -9.95 -14.29 23.63
CA LEU A 364 -9.43 -13.37 24.65
C LEU A 364 -9.08 -12.02 24.04
N LEU A 365 -8.36 -11.99 22.92
CA LEU A 365 -8.00 -10.74 22.22
C LEU A 365 -9.24 -9.94 21.82
N LEU A 366 -10.23 -10.58 21.20
CA LEU A 366 -11.46 -9.93 20.74
C LEU A 366 -12.34 -9.47 21.91
N ALA A 367 -12.32 -10.19 23.04
CA ALA A 367 -13.04 -9.80 24.25
C ALA A 367 -12.52 -8.48 24.85
N LEU A 368 -11.30 -8.06 24.52
CA LEU A 368 -10.75 -6.76 24.94
C LEU A 368 -11.41 -5.58 24.21
N PHE A 369 -12.09 -5.82 23.08
CA PHE A 369 -12.64 -4.79 22.21
C PHE A 369 -14.16 -4.97 21.94
N PRO A 370 -15.02 -4.97 22.96
CA PRO A 370 -16.44 -5.29 22.81
C PRO A 370 -17.25 -4.26 21.99
N ARG A 371 -16.70 -3.06 21.74
CA ARG A 371 -17.37 -1.96 21.03
C ARG A 371 -17.04 -1.88 19.53
N VAL A 372 -16.13 -2.73 19.05
CA VAL A 372 -15.73 -2.74 17.64
C VAL A 372 -16.91 -3.11 16.74
N THR A 373 -17.03 -2.38 15.64
CA THR A 373 -18.11 -2.53 14.65
C THR A 373 -17.69 -3.32 13.41
N SER A 374 -16.40 -3.32 13.07
CA SER A 374 -15.86 -4.06 11.92
C SER A 374 -14.69 -4.93 12.38
N VAL A 375 -14.76 -6.23 12.14
CA VAL A 375 -13.68 -7.17 12.45
C VAL A 375 -13.28 -7.93 11.20
N ARG A 376 -11.99 -7.89 10.86
CA ARG A 376 -11.42 -8.66 9.73
C ARG A 376 -10.38 -9.62 10.25
N ILE A 377 -10.51 -10.90 9.93
CA ILE A 377 -9.60 -11.94 10.37
C ILE A 377 -9.09 -12.69 9.14
N TYR A 378 -7.80 -12.62 8.90
CA TYR A 378 -7.17 -13.21 7.71
C TYR A 378 -6.20 -14.33 8.05
N ARG A 379 -6.03 -15.23 7.08
CA ARG A 379 -5.12 -16.40 7.14
C ARG A 379 -5.46 -17.35 8.30
N ILE A 380 -6.75 -17.60 8.51
CA ILE A 380 -7.23 -18.58 9.48
C ILE A 380 -6.78 -19.99 9.03
N GLU A 381 -6.14 -20.73 9.94
CA GLU A 381 -5.58 -22.08 9.71
C GLU A 381 -6.07 -23.12 10.74
N PHE A 382 -6.98 -22.74 11.65
CA PHE A 382 -7.50 -23.61 12.73
C PHE A 382 -9.03 -23.61 12.74
N ASP A 383 -9.62 -24.56 13.48
CA ASP A 383 -11.08 -24.65 13.67
C ASP A 383 -11.61 -23.44 14.44
N VAL A 384 -12.48 -22.63 13.85
CA VAL A 384 -13.05 -21.41 14.47
C VAL A 384 -14.38 -21.64 15.18
N SER A 385 -14.81 -22.90 15.32
CA SER A 385 -16.13 -23.24 15.90
C SER A 385 -16.33 -22.66 17.30
N ALA A 386 -15.33 -22.73 18.17
CA ALA A 386 -15.42 -22.17 19.53
C ALA A 386 -15.58 -20.63 19.52
N PHE A 387 -14.82 -19.95 18.66
CA PHE A 387 -14.93 -18.52 18.42
C PHE A 387 -16.33 -18.13 17.91
N LEU A 388 -16.86 -18.87 16.92
CA LEU A 388 -18.18 -18.62 16.36
C LEU A 388 -19.29 -18.86 17.39
N ARG A 389 -19.18 -19.91 18.22
CA ARG A 389 -20.11 -20.14 19.35
C ARG A 389 -20.11 -18.99 20.34
N ALA A 390 -18.93 -18.44 20.66
CA ALA A 390 -18.83 -17.27 21.54
C ALA A 390 -19.45 -16.00 20.93
N MET A 391 -19.52 -15.91 19.59
CA MET A 391 -20.24 -14.86 18.88
C MET A 391 -21.74 -15.15 18.70
N THR A 392 -22.19 -16.39 18.77
CA THR A 392 -23.62 -16.70 18.60
C THR A 392 -24.44 -16.02 19.70
N TYR A 393 -25.45 -15.26 19.30
CA TYR A 393 -26.34 -14.60 20.25
C TYR A 393 -27.33 -15.62 20.84
N SER A 394 -27.35 -15.73 22.16
CA SER A 394 -28.33 -16.50 22.93
C SER A 394 -28.86 -15.62 24.07
N ARG A 395 -30.16 -15.69 24.36
CA ARG A 395 -30.80 -14.80 25.34
C ARG A 395 -30.21 -15.03 26.73
N GLY A 396 -29.64 -13.98 27.32
CA GLY A 396 -29.10 -14.00 28.69
C GLY A 396 -27.63 -14.43 28.79
N ASP A 397 -27.00 -14.86 27.70
CA ASP A 397 -25.60 -15.24 27.68
C ASP A 397 -24.68 -14.06 27.27
N PRO A 398 -23.47 -13.97 27.82
CA PRO A 398 -22.49 -12.97 27.39
C PRO A 398 -22.03 -13.27 25.96
N VAL A 399 -22.13 -12.26 25.09
CA VAL A 399 -21.82 -12.41 23.66
C VAL A 399 -20.53 -11.66 23.30
N LEU A 400 -19.62 -12.35 22.61
CA LEU A 400 -18.40 -11.76 22.08
C LEU A 400 -18.73 -10.76 20.95
N LEU A 401 -18.10 -9.58 20.95
CA LEU A 401 -18.31 -8.55 19.92
C LEU A 401 -19.80 -8.18 19.72
N PRO A 402 -20.51 -7.72 20.76
CA PRO A 402 -21.94 -7.45 20.67
C PRO A 402 -22.28 -6.33 19.67
N LYS A 403 -21.35 -5.41 19.37
CA LYS A 403 -21.57 -4.26 18.46
C LYS A 403 -21.15 -4.49 17.00
N ILE A 404 -20.82 -5.72 16.61
CA ILE A 404 -20.35 -5.99 15.24
C ILE A 404 -21.44 -5.72 14.19
N LEU A 405 -21.03 -5.09 13.09
CA LEU A 405 -21.83 -4.79 11.91
C LEU A 405 -21.21 -5.40 10.65
N ASP A 406 -19.87 -5.45 10.59
CA ASP A 406 -19.09 -5.95 9.47
C ASP A 406 -18.12 -7.04 9.97
N LEU A 407 -18.20 -8.23 9.37
CA LEU A 407 -17.32 -9.35 9.69
C LEU A 407 -16.71 -9.91 8.42
N GLU A 408 -15.38 -9.98 8.38
CA GLU A 408 -14.65 -10.57 7.28
C GLU A 408 -13.76 -11.73 7.77
N LEU A 409 -13.95 -12.92 7.19
CA LEU A 409 -13.19 -14.11 7.54
C LEU A 409 -12.46 -14.63 6.29
N GLY A 410 -11.13 -14.65 6.36
CA GLY A 410 -10.27 -15.18 5.31
C GLY A 410 -9.53 -16.44 5.74
N PHE A 411 -9.94 -17.57 5.19
CA PHE A 411 -9.30 -18.87 5.41
C PHE A 411 -8.16 -19.08 4.41
N LYS A 412 -7.04 -19.64 4.88
CA LYS A 412 -5.95 -20.02 3.98
C LYS A 412 -6.32 -21.31 3.25
N THR A 413 -6.23 -21.31 1.92
CA THR A 413 -6.38 -22.51 1.11
C THR A 413 -5.21 -23.46 1.33
N LEU A 414 -5.40 -24.47 2.18
CA LEU A 414 -4.46 -25.58 2.31
C LEU A 414 -4.67 -26.54 1.14
N THR A 415 -3.59 -26.98 0.52
CA THR A 415 -3.57 -27.97 -0.57
C THR A 415 -3.88 -29.39 -0.11
N ASP A 416 -4.08 -29.62 1.19
CA ASP A 416 -4.19 -30.94 1.79
C ASP A 416 -5.55 -31.21 2.46
N ARG A 417 -6.00 -32.45 2.35
CA ARG A 417 -7.40 -32.91 2.33
C ARG A 417 -8.14 -32.99 3.67
N GLN A 418 -7.90 -32.08 4.61
CA GLN A 418 -8.73 -32.00 5.83
C GLN A 418 -9.24 -30.58 6.02
N SER A 419 -10.33 -30.29 5.33
CA SER A 419 -10.99 -28.98 5.29
C SER A 419 -12.09 -28.92 6.35
N TYR A 420 -12.00 -27.97 7.28
CA TYR A 420 -13.02 -27.75 8.31
C TYR A 420 -13.94 -26.61 7.87
N TYR A 421 -15.12 -26.95 7.34
CA TYR A 421 -16.22 -25.99 7.29
C TYR A 421 -16.75 -25.83 8.72
N PRO A 422 -16.73 -24.62 9.30
CA PRO A 422 -17.25 -24.42 10.64
C PRO A 422 -18.78 -24.49 10.63
N SER A 423 -19.35 -25.58 11.16
CA SER A 423 -20.81 -25.82 11.21
C SER A 423 -21.58 -24.73 11.95
N GLU A 424 -20.90 -23.97 12.80
CA GLU A 424 -21.43 -22.92 13.66
C GLU A 424 -21.52 -21.56 12.97
N LEU A 425 -21.03 -21.45 11.72
CA LEU A 425 -21.04 -20.20 10.96
C LEU A 425 -22.47 -19.73 10.67
N VAL A 426 -23.29 -20.60 10.06
CA VAL A 426 -24.68 -20.30 9.73
C VAL A 426 -25.49 -19.99 11.00
N PRO A 427 -25.46 -20.82 12.07
CA PRO A 427 -26.11 -20.48 13.34
C PRO A 427 -25.71 -19.11 13.90
N MET A 428 -24.41 -18.78 13.87
CA MET A 428 -23.91 -17.49 14.37
C MET A 428 -24.49 -16.32 13.55
N ILE A 429 -24.46 -16.40 12.21
CA ILE A 429 -24.98 -15.36 11.32
C ILE A 429 -26.48 -15.17 11.54
N LEU A 430 -27.25 -16.26 11.56
CA LEU A 430 -28.70 -16.22 11.74
C LEU A 430 -29.09 -15.63 13.10
N SER A 431 -28.35 -15.95 14.17
CA SER A 431 -28.59 -15.38 15.50
C SER A 431 -28.44 -13.86 15.56
N ARG A 432 -27.79 -13.25 14.57
CA ARG A 432 -27.51 -11.80 14.47
C ARG A 432 -28.20 -11.11 13.29
N SER A 433 -29.13 -11.80 12.63
CA SER A 433 -29.75 -11.33 11.38
C SER A 433 -31.28 -11.26 11.51
N TRP A 434 -31.79 -10.38 12.38
CA TRP A 434 -33.23 -10.13 12.53
C TRP A 434 -33.74 -9.04 11.56
N PRO A 435 -35.02 -9.04 11.16
CA PRO A 435 -35.58 -8.04 10.24
C PRO A 435 -35.40 -6.60 10.75
N ALA A 436 -35.17 -5.64 9.84
CA ALA A 436 -35.17 -4.22 10.23
C ALA A 436 -36.62 -3.85 10.52
N ARG A 437 -36.89 -3.03 11.55
CA ARG A 437 -38.24 -2.53 11.84
C ARG A 437 -38.86 -1.94 10.58
N SER A 438 -39.75 -2.68 9.93
CA SER A 438 -40.65 -2.14 8.93
C SER A 438 -41.69 -1.29 9.66
N HIS A 439 -42.09 -0.18 9.03
CA HIS A 439 -43.24 0.60 9.45
C HIS A 439 -44.45 -0.32 9.73
N PRO A 440 -45.34 0.06 10.68
CA PRO A 440 -46.35 -0.83 11.23
C PRO A 440 -47.52 -0.94 10.25
N ASP A 441 -47.38 -1.73 9.19
CA ASP A 441 -48.50 -2.12 8.32
C ASP A 441 -48.11 -3.37 7.50
N THR A 442 -47.87 -4.49 8.18
CA THR A 442 -48.10 -5.82 7.59
C THR A 442 -48.06 -6.90 8.66
N GLU A 443 -49.24 -7.42 9.03
CA GLU A 443 -49.36 -8.66 9.79
C GLU A 443 -48.80 -9.82 8.97
N ILE A 444 -47.64 -10.36 9.38
CA ILE A 444 -47.20 -11.69 8.96
C ILE A 444 -47.10 -12.54 10.22
N THR A 445 -48.06 -13.45 10.35
CA THR A 445 -48.18 -14.45 11.40
C THR A 445 -46.99 -15.42 11.37
N SER A 446 -46.09 -15.31 12.34
CA SER A 446 -45.19 -16.39 12.76
C SER A 446 -45.00 -16.32 14.27
N ARG A 447 -45.57 -17.29 15.01
CA ARG A 447 -45.56 -17.40 16.48
C ARG A 447 -44.17 -17.55 17.13
N GLN A 448 -43.08 -17.50 16.36
CA GLN A 448 -41.69 -17.43 16.86
C GLN A 448 -41.10 -16.01 16.83
N VAL A 449 -41.80 -15.04 16.23
CA VAL A 449 -41.34 -13.65 16.09
C VAL A 449 -41.80 -12.79 17.27
N MET A 450 -42.99 -13.04 17.83
CA MET A 450 -43.56 -12.23 18.93
C MET A 450 -42.85 -12.39 20.29
N ASP A 451 -42.14 -13.50 20.56
CA ASP A 451 -41.47 -13.70 21.86
C ASP A 451 -40.08 -13.03 21.94
N LEU A 452 -39.63 -12.40 20.85
CA LEU A 452 -38.37 -11.62 20.76
C LEU A 452 -38.61 -10.10 20.83
N GLU A 453 -39.86 -9.64 20.81
CA GLU A 453 -40.20 -8.25 20.44
C GLU A 453 -40.18 -7.22 21.58
N ASP A 454 -40.20 -7.63 22.85
CA ASP A 454 -40.37 -6.68 23.97
C ASP A 454 -39.09 -6.36 24.78
N ASP A 455 -37.93 -6.94 24.47
CA ASP A 455 -36.73 -6.82 25.32
C ASP A 455 -35.39 -6.73 24.55
N VAL A 456 -35.40 -6.25 23.30
CA VAL A 456 -34.17 -5.89 22.57
C VAL A 456 -33.62 -4.58 23.14
N THR A 457 -33.26 -4.59 24.42
CA THR A 457 -32.46 -3.55 25.05
C THR A 457 -31.10 -3.53 24.36
N ASN A 458 -30.83 -2.50 23.56
CA ASN A 458 -29.54 -1.83 23.26
C ASN A 458 -28.18 -2.57 23.34
N GLU A 459 -28.09 -3.90 23.45
CA GLU A 459 -26.87 -4.62 23.80
C GLU A 459 -26.19 -5.20 22.57
N VAL A 460 -26.92 -5.91 21.69
CA VAL A 460 -26.36 -6.55 20.49
C VAL A 460 -26.84 -5.89 19.20
N CYS A 461 -25.92 -5.66 18.27
CA CYS A 461 -26.17 -5.10 16.95
C CYS A 461 -26.42 -6.20 15.91
N ARG A 462 -27.23 -5.86 14.91
CA ARG A 462 -27.48 -6.72 13.76
C ARG A 462 -26.28 -6.69 12.81
N LEU A 463 -25.87 -7.86 12.32
CA LEU A 463 -24.84 -7.98 11.29
C LEU A 463 -25.37 -7.43 9.95
N GLN A 464 -24.60 -6.53 9.33
CA GLN A 464 -24.96 -5.84 8.08
C GLN A 464 -24.12 -6.31 6.88
N LYS A 465 -22.86 -6.65 7.11
CA LYS A 465 -21.93 -7.12 6.08
C LYS A 465 -21.19 -8.37 6.56
N PHE A 466 -21.10 -9.36 5.69
CA PHE A 466 -20.31 -10.55 5.92
C PHE A 466 -19.51 -10.92 4.66
N ASN A 467 -18.19 -10.97 4.79
CA ASN A 467 -17.29 -11.33 3.70
C ASN A 467 -16.54 -12.63 4.05
N LEU A 468 -16.58 -13.60 3.15
CA LEU A 468 -15.94 -14.90 3.34
C LEU A 468 -14.97 -15.20 2.20
N TYR A 469 -13.70 -15.39 2.53
CA TYR A 469 -12.66 -15.79 1.57
C TYR A 469 -12.18 -17.22 1.87
N GLY A 470 -12.12 -18.05 0.83
CA GLY A 470 -11.69 -19.44 0.90
C GLY A 470 -12.70 -20.40 0.25
N SER A 471 -12.29 -21.63 -0.04
CA SER A 471 -13.01 -22.56 -0.92
C SER A 471 -13.91 -23.56 -0.18
N TRP A 472 -14.75 -23.13 0.76
CA TRP A 472 -15.33 -24.04 1.77
C TRP A 472 -16.82 -23.92 2.03
N LEU A 473 -17.49 -22.86 1.55
CA LEU A 473 -18.93 -22.71 1.74
C LEU A 473 -19.66 -23.67 0.78
N LYS A 474 -20.62 -24.43 1.31
CA LYS A 474 -21.47 -25.29 0.49
C LYS A 474 -22.56 -24.43 -0.16
N GLU A 475 -22.91 -24.72 -1.41
CA GLU A 475 -23.99 -24.03 -2.15
C GLU A 475 -25.28 -23.79 -1.34
N PRO A 476 -25.86 -24.77 -0.60
CA PRO A 476 -27.07 -24.52 0.18
C PRO A 476 -26.88 -23.51 1.33
N ASP A 477 -25.69 -23.46 1.94
CA ASP A 477 -25.38 -22.50 3.00
C ASP A 477 -25.11 -21.11 2.41
N GLU A 478 -24.55 -21.04 1.19
CA GLU A 478 -24.36 -19.81 0.42
C GLU A 478 -25.70 -19.16 0.07
N GLU A 479 -26.62 -19.92 -0.51
CA GLU A 479 -27.97 -19.43 -0.84
C GLU A 479 -28.73 -18.98 0.40
N LEU A 480 -28.61 -19.72 1.50
CA LEU A 480 -29.26 -19.39 2.78
C LEU A 480 -28.75 -18.05 3.33
N ILE A 481 -27.44 -17.82 3.33
CA ILE A 481 -26.84 -16.57 3.83
C ILE A 481 -27.15 -15.40 2.88
N ALA A 482 -27.04 -15.60 1.57
CA ALA A 482 -27.34 -14.59 0.56
C ALA A 482 -28.82 -14.17 0.57
N GLY A 483 -29.72 -15.06 0.99
CA GLY A 483 -31.16 -14.80 1.11
C GLY A 483 -31.56 -14.00 2.35
N ILE A 484 -30.64 -13.71 3.28
CA ILE A 484 -30.93 -12.96 4.51
C ILE A 484 -31.21 -11.49 4.16
N PRO A 485 -32.43 -10.96 4.39
CA PRO A 485 -32.73 -9.57 4.09
C PRO A 485 -31.78 -8.63 4.84
N GLY A 486 -31.30 -7.57 4.20
CA GLY A 486 -30.47 -6.54 4.85
C GLY A 486 -29.04 -6.97 5.22
N LEU A 487 -28.60 -8.19 4.89
CA LEU A 487 -27.21 -8.62 4.99
C LEU A 487 -26.55 -8.53 3.60
N THR A 488 -25.44 -7.80 3.50
CA THR A 488 -24.58 -7.82 2.31
C THR A 488 -23.58 -8.95 2.46
N PHE A 489 -23.66 -9.94 1.58
CA PHE A 489 -22.80 -11.13 1.63
C PHE A 489 -21.92 -11.23 0.37
N GLU A 490 -20.60 -11.31 0.55
CA GLU A 490 -19.65 -11.53 -0.54
C GLU A 490 -18.83 -12.80 -0.27
N TYR A 491 -18.89 -13.75 -1.21
CA TYR A 491 -18.11 -15.00 -1.15
C TYR A 491 -17.02 -15.00 -2.21
N HIS A 492 -15.78 -15.28 -1.77
CA HIS A 492 -14.60 -15.29 -2.61
C HIS A 492 -13.88 -16.65 -2.52
N PRO A 493 -14.26 -17.63 -3.37
CA PRO A 493 -13.75 -19.00 -3.29
C PRO A 493 -12.26 -19.13 -3.59
N ASN A 494 -11.69 -18.17 -4.33
CA ASN A 494 -10.28 -18.16 -4.74
C ASN A 494 -9.31 -17.68 -3.64
N GLY A 495 -9.80 -17.42 -2.43
CA GLY A 495 -9.01 -16.96 -1.28
C GLY A 495 -8.65 -15.46 -1.32
N CYS A 496 -8.04 -14.96 -0.23
CA CYS A 496 -7.48 -13.61 -0.19
C CYS A 496 -6.22 -13.50 -1.07
N LYS A 497 -6.07 -12.39 -1.81
CA LYS A 497 -4.82 -12.04 -2.51
C LYS A 497 -3.69 -11.70 -1.53
#